data_AF-A0A8S3J879-F1
#
_entry.id   AF-A0A8S3J879-F1
#
_cell.length_a   1.000
_cell.length_b   1.000
_cell.length_c   1.000
_cell.angle_alpha   90.00
_cell.angle_beta   90.00
_cell.angle_gamma   90.00
#
_symmetry.space_group_name_H-M   'P 1'
#
loop_
_entity.id
_entity.type
_entity.pdbx_description
1 polymer ?
#
loop_
_entity_poly.entity_id
_entity_poly.type
_entity_poly.pdbx_seq_one_letter_code
_entity_poly.pdbx_strand_id
1 'polypeptide(L)' 'MKSNTDIFCWGPVNTSLAGQGQLKAELIQAQTSINPCQCHINELNNHEYLVQYIPNEPGRYQLRILFNNQLVQGKSID' A
#
# COMPACT_ATOMS: atom_id res chain seq x y z
N MET A 1 26.67 0.64 -0.91
CA MET A 1 25.35 1.33 -0.87
C MET A 1 24.30 0.24 -0.84
N LYS A 2 23.53 0.09 0.25
CA LYS A 2 22.52 -0.97 0.32
C LYS A 2 21.34 -0.54 -0.54
N SER A 3 21.17 -1.19 -1.69
CA SER A 3 19.88 -1.15 -2.40
C SER A 3 18.87 -1.82 -1.46
N ASN A 4 18.03 -1.02 -0.82
CA ASN A 4 16.96 -1.50 0.03
C ASN A 4 15.85 -2.01 -0.90
N THR A 5 16.04 -3.23 -1.40
CA THR A 5 15.20 -3.85 -2.45
C THR A 5 14.17 -4.80 -1.86
N ASP A 6 14.02 -4.81 -0.53
CA ASP A 6 13.09 -5.67 0.17
C ASP A 6 11.65 -5.26 -0.14
N ILE A 7 10.94 -6.15 -0.83
CA ILE A 7 9.52 -5.99 -1.14
C ILE A 7 8.74 -6.50 0.08
N PHE A 8 7.98 -5.61 0.70
CA PHE A 8 7.08 -5.97 1.78
C PHE A 8 5.68 -6.23 1.22
N CYS A 9 5.01 -7.22 1.79
CA CYS A 9 3.67 -7.62 1.39
C CYS A 9 2.67 -7.37 2.54
N TRP A 10 1.49 -6.87 2.21
CA TRP A 10 0.37 -6.76 3.12
C TRP A 10 -0.96 -7.14 2.46
N GLY A 11 -1.80 -7.86 3.19
CA GLY A 11 -3.02 -8.47 2.66
C GLY A 11 -2.83 -9.96 2.38
N PRO A 12 -3.92 -10.69 2.07
CA PRO A 12 -4.97 -10.30 1.14
C PRO A 12 -5.99 -9.28 1.66
N VAL A 13 -6.34 -8.32 0.81
CA VAL A 13 -7.42 -7.35 1.00
C VAL A 13 -8.63 -7.82 0.20
N ASN A 14 -9.71 -8.18 0.88
CA ASN A 14 -10.95 -8.61 0.23
C ASN A 14 -11.83 -7.40 -0.12
N THR A 15 -12.20 -7.26 -1.39
CA THR A 15 -13.03 -6.16 -1.91
C THR A 15 -14.37 -6.65 -2.47
N SER A 16 -14.80 -7.88 -2.17
CA SER A 16 -16.04 -8.47 -2.71
C SER A 16 -17.30 -7.66 -2.41
N LEU A 17 -17.26 -6.84 -1.35
CA LEU A 17 -18.35 -5.94 -0.93
C LEU A 17 -18.14 -4.47 -1.32
N ALA A 18 -17.01 -4.12 -1.96
CA ALA A 18 -16.68 -2.73 -2.27
C ALA A 18 -17.48 -2.17 -3.47
N GLY A 19 -18.07 -3.04 -4.29
CA GLY A 19 -18.72 -2.67 -5.55
C GLY A 19 -17.70 -2.33 -6.65
N GLN A 20 -18.16 -1.68 -7.73
CA GLN A 20 -17.28 -1.28 -8.83
C GLN A 20 -16.53 0.02 -8.50
N GLY A 21 -15.22 0.01 -8.66
CA GLY A 21 -14.39 1.19 -8.40
C GLY A 21 -12.89 0.91 -8.55
N GLN A 22 -12.08 1.93 -8.31
CA GLN A 22 -10.63 1.85 -8.38
C GLN A 22 -10.02 1.68 -6.99
N LEU A 23 -9.20 0.64 -6.84
CA LEU A 23 -8.36 0.45 -5.65
C LEU A 23 -6.98 1.10 -5.89
N LYS A 24 -6.49 1.87 -4.91
CA LYS A 24 -5.18 2.52 -4.93
C LYS A 24 -4.47 2.29 -3.59
N ALA A 25 -3.15 2.11 -3.63
CA ALA A 25 -2.31 1.98 -2.46
C ALA A 25 -1.29 3.13 -2.42
N GLU A 26 -1.11 3.72 -1.24
CA GLU A 26 -0.18 4.82 -1.00
C GLU A 26 0.62 4.55 0.27
N LEU A 27 1.95 4.57 0.19
CA LEU A 27 2.84 4.47 1.33
C LEU A 27 3.44 5.85 1.62
N ILE A 28 3.07 6.42 2.76
CA ILE A 28 3.45 7.77 3.17
C ILE A 28 4.40 7.70 4.36
N GLN A 29 5.56 8.32 4.27
CA GLN A 29 6.48 8.44 5.40
C GLN A 29 6.02 9.58 6.31
N ALA A 30 6.01 9.36 7.63
CA ALA A 30 5.52 10.38 8.58
C ALA A 30 6.37 11.66 8.60
N GLN A 31 7.64 11.57 8.22
CA GLN A 31 8.61 12.66 8.35
C GLN A 31 8.79 13.47 7.05
N THR A 32 8.48 12.90 5.89
CA THR A 32 8.76 13.51 4.58
C THR A 32 7.59 13.26 3.63
N SER A 33 6.89 14.33 3.24
CA SER A 33 5.87 14.27 2.17
C SER A 33 6.48 14.12 0.76
N ILE A 34 7.79 13.88 0.65
CA ILE A 34 8.54 14.26 -0.56
C ILE A 34 8.65 13.14 -1.59
N ASN A 35 8.42 11.86 -1.26
CA ASN A 35 8.38 10.82 -2.29
C ASN A 35 7.29 9.78 -1.99
N PRO A 36 6.29 9.59 -2.88
CA PRO A 36 5.43 8.42 -2.78
C PRO A 36 6.30 7.18 -2.99
N CYS A 37 6.39 6.32 -1.98
CA CYS A 37 7.08 5.05 -2.14
C CYS A 37 6.33 4.20 -3.18
N GLN A 38 7.06 3.35 -3.90
CA GLN A 38 6.45 2.49 -4.90
C GLN A 38 5.52 1.49 -4.22
N CYS A 39 4.25 1.52 -4.62
CA CYS A 39 3.21 0.61 -4.18
C CYS A 39 2.69 -0.13 -5.40
N HIS A 40 2.48 -1.42 -5.28
CA HIS A 40 1.88 -2.26 -6.30
C HIS A 40 0.71 -3.03 -5.70
N ILE A 41 -0.38 -3.16 -6.44
CA ILE A 41 -1.52 -3.98 -6.05
C ILE A 41 -1.59 -5.13 -7.05
N ASN A 42 -1.42 -6.35 -6.56
CA ASN A 42 -1.65 -7.55 -7.35
C ASN A 42 -3.00 -8.13 -7.00
N GLU A 43 -3.80 -8.46 -7.99
CA GLU A 43 -4.97 -9.31 -7.78
C GLU A 43 -4.50 -10.76 -7.62
N LEU A 44 -4.83 -11.38 -6.48
CA LEU A 44 -4.49 -12.77 -6.21
C LEU A 44 -5.59 -13.71 -6.73
N ASN A 45 -6.83 -13.44 -6.33
CA ASN A 45 -8.03 -14.19 -6.68
C ASN A 45 -9.19 -13.20 -6.85
N ASN A 46 -10.35 -13.67 -7.32
CA ASN A 46 -11.57 -12.86 -7.46
C ASN A 46 -11.86 -12.01 -6.21
N HIS A 47 -11.63 -10.70 -6.33
CA HIS A 47 -11.81 -9.70 -5.28
C HIS A 47 -10.82 -9.78 -4.09
N GLU A 48 -9.68 -10.47 -4.24
CA GLU A 48 -8.60 -10.48 -3.25
C GLU A 48 -7.35 -9.83 -3.82
N TYR A 49 -6.83 -8.82 -3.11
CA TYR A 49 -5.71 -8.03 -3.57
C TYR A 49 -4.55 -8.07 -2.57
N LEU A 50 -3.33 -8.27 -3.07
CA LEU A 50 -2.09 -8.18 -2.31
C LEU A 50 -1.42 -6.85 -2.58
N VAL A 51 -1.11 -6.13 -1.52
CA VAL A 51 -0.41 -4.84 -1.61
C VAL A 51 1.06 -5.07 -1.35
N GLN A 52 1.89 -4.70 -2.31
CA GLN A 52 3.34 -4.74 -2.21
C GLN A 52 3.90 -3.32 -2.16
N TYR A 53 4.92 -3.11 -1.34
CA TYR A 53 5.56 -1.80 -1.23
C TYR A 53 7.04 -1.91 -0.91
N ILE A 54 7.81 -0.92 -1.36
CA ILE A 54 9.26 -0.83 -1.12
C ILE A 54 9.53 0.50 -0.39
N PRO A 55 9.90 0.46 0.90
CA PRO A 55 10.31 1.64 1.64
C PRO A 55 11.65 2.17 1.12
N ASN A 56 11.68 3.45 0.76
CA ASN A 56 12.90 4.08 0.27
C ASN A 56 13.94 4.32 1.38
N GLU A 57 13.49 4.55 2.61
CA GLU A 57 14.33 4.83 3.78
C GLU A 57 13.82 4.07 5.01
N PRO A 58 14.67 3.84 6.02
CA PRO A 58 14.20 3.39 7.33
C PRO A 58 13.34 4.47 8.00
N GLY A 59 12.20 4.09 8.56
CA GLY A 59 11.38 5.01 9.32
C GLY A 59 9.93 4.55 9.42
N ARG A 60 9.11 5.40 10.03
CA ARG A 60 7.68 5.16 10.19
C ARG A 60 6.92 5.51 8.92
N TYR A 61 6.16 4.55 8.44
CA TYR A 61 5.30 4.69 7.29
C TYR A 61 3.84 4.45 7.64
N GLN A 62 2.95 5.06 6.86
CA GLN A 62 1.53 4.80 6.86
C GLN A 62 1.15 4.30 5.48
N LEU A 63 0.81 3.02 5.38
CA LEU A 63 0.22 2.43 4.18
C LEU A 63 -1.28 2.72 4.19
N ARG A 64 -1.78 3.26 3.09
CA ARG A 64 -3.17 3.66 2.90
C ARG A 64 -3.74 2.97 1.69
N ILE A 65 -4.93 2.40 1.84
CA ILE A 65 -5.72 1.84 0.75
C ILE A 65 -6.89 2.77 0.52
N LEU A 66 -7.01 3.22 -0.71
CA LEU A 66 -8.05 4.10 -1.16
C LEU A 66 -8.95 3.34 -2.13
N PHE A 67 -10.25 3.46 -1.96
CA PHE A 67 -11.25 3.02 -2.92
C PHE A 67 -11.97 4.25 -3.45
N ASN A 68 -11.95 4.47 -4.77
CA ASN A 68 -12.47 5.69 -5.41
C ASN A 68 -11.97 6.97 -4.72
N ASN A 69 -10.66 7.03 -4.43
CA ASN A 69 -9.98 8.13 -3.75
C ASN A 69 -10.39 8.37 -2.28
N GLN A 70 -11.20 7.49 -1.69
CA GLN A 70 -11.53 7.54 -0.27
C GLN A 70 -10.70 6.52 0.51
N LEU A 71 -10.07 6.95 1.61
CA LEU A 71 -9.34 6.07 2.50
C LEU A 71 -10.31 5.03 3.10
N VAL A 72 -10.10 3.76 2.77
CA VAL A 72 -10.89 2.64 3.31
C VAL A 72 -10.12 1.88 4.39
N GLN A 73 -8.79 1.83 4.29
CA GLN A 73 -7.97 1.13 5.26
C GLN A 73 -6.60 1.78 5.39
N GLY A 74 -6.08 1.83 6.61
CA GLY A 74 -4.73 2.32 6.91
C GLY A 74 -3.98 1.35 7.80
N LYS A 75 -2.68 1.23 7.60
CA LYS A 75 -1.77 0.45 8.44
C LYS A 75 -0.52 1.25 8.75
N SER A 76 -0.19 1.35 10.04
CA SER A 76 1.10 1.87 10.49
C SER A 76 2.18 0.80 10.34
N ILE A 77 3.34 1.20 9.86
CA ILE A 77 4.53 0.37 9.67
C ILE A 77 5.67 1.10 10.40
N ASP A 78 6.30 0.42 11.35
CA ASP A 78 7.47 0.86 12.11
C ASP A 78 8.69 0.02 11.72
#